data_AF-A0A174GW00-F1
#
_entry.id   AF-A0A174GW00-F1
#
_cell.length_a   1.000
_cell.length_b   1.000
_cell.length_c   1.000
_cell.angle_alpha   90.00
_cell.angle_beta   90.00
_cell.angle_gamma   90.00
#
_symmetry.space_group_name_H-M   'P 1'
#
loop_
_entity.id
_entity.type
_entity.pdbx_description
1 polymer ?
#
loop_
_entity_poly.entity_id
_entity_poly.type
_entity_poly.pdbx_seq_one_letter_code
_entity_poly.pdbx_strand_id
1 'polypeptide(L)'
;MRKLHKKPLIMAAATLALTGTLAVGSAMAYFTTYSTAGGGVKMNMGFTETIPNETVDQNGKHVTISNIGDYDCFVRVTAFAPVTLTYNTPDGGWTEMVDENDKNVSYWCYDDVLPAGKTTEQELNITYKFPEGNDKPEEFNIVVIQECTPVLYDEDGNPYADWNHVIKDDSTQTTE
;
A
#
# COMPACT_ATOMS: atom_id res chain seq x y z
N MET A 1 -5.69 -96.82 -17.40
CA MET A 1 -6.35 -95.74 -16.63
C MET A 1 -5.37 -95.20 -15.59
N ARG A 2 -4.88 -93.97 -15.75
CA ARG A 2 -3.82 -93.37 -14.91
C ARG A 2 -4.50 -92.54 -13.79
N LYS A 3 -4.23 -92.86 -12.52
CA LYS A 3 -4.86 -92.20 -11.36
C LYS A 3 -4.37 -90.75 -11.25
N LEU A 4 -5.24 -89.77 -11.51
CA LEU A 4 -4.96 -88.35 -11.25
C LEU A 4 -4.86 -88.12 -9.73
N HIS A 5 -3.72 -87.58 -9.29
CA HIS A 5 -3.50 -87.16 -7.91
C HIS A 5 -4.35 -85.89 -7.64
N LYS A 6 -5.35 -86.01 -6.77
CA LYS A 6 -6.32 -84.92 -6.47
C LYS A 6 -5.71 -83.73 -5.71
N LYS A 7 -4.58 -83.92 -5.02
CA LYS A 7 -3.96 -82.91 -4.13
C LYS A 7 -3.25 -81.74 -4.85
N PRO A 8 -2.41 -81.96 -5.89
CA PRO A 8 -1.79 -80.85 -6.64
C PRO A 8 -2.78 -80.11 -7.56
N LEU A 9 -3.86 -80.77 -7.99
CA LEU A 9 -4.87 -80.16 -8.86
C LEU A 9 -5.72 -79.12 -8.10
N ILE A 10 -5.98 -79.35 -6.81
CA ILE A 10 -6.72 -78.41 -5.95
C ILE A 10 -5.87 -77.16 -5.66
N MET A 11 -4.56 -77.31 -5.47
CA MET A 11 -3.65 -76.17 -5.25
C MET A 11 -3.47 -75.32 -6.51
N ALA A 12 -3.42 -75.93 -7.70
CA ALA A 12 -3.38 -75.21 -8.98
C ALA A 12 -4.71 -74.49 -9.30
N ALA A 13 -5.85 -75.06 -8.90
CA ALA A 13 -7.16 -74.40 -9.04
C ALA A 13 -7.30 -73.20 -8.09
N ALA A 14 -6.77 -73.29 -6.87
CA ALA A 14 -6.80 -72.19 -5.90
C ALA A 14 -5.93 -70.98 -6.36
N THR A 15 -4.80 -71.21 -7.01
CA THR A 15 -3.96 -70.12 -7.57
C THR A 15 -4.57 -69.49 -8.82
N LEU A 16 -5.24 -70.26 -9.69
CA LEU A 16 -6.01 -69.72 -10.82
C LEU A 16 -7.28 -68.96 -10.40
N ALA A 17 -7.91 -69.35 -9.29
CA ALA A 17 -9.02 -68.60 -8.71
C ALA A 17 -8.56 -67.26 -8.11
N LEU A 18 -7.35 -67.21 -7.54
CA LEU A 18 -6.82 -65.99 -6.93
C LEU A 18 -6.33 -64.95 -7.96
N THR A 19 -5.98 -65.36 -9.18
CA THR A 19 -5.65 -64.44 -10.27
C THR A 19 -6.87 -64.02 -11.11
N GLY A 20 -8.02 -64.66 -10.90
CA GLY A 20 -9.24 -64.47 -11.71
C GLY A 20 -10.28 -63.49 -11.16
N THR A 21 -10.13 -62.95 -9.95
CA THR A 21 -11.12 -62.04 -9.34
C THR A 21 -10.63 -60.60 -9.21
N LEU A 22 -9.56 -60.21 -9.89
CA LEU A 22 -9.28 -58.79 -10.12
C LEU A 22 -10.11 -58.32 -11.31
N ALA A 23 -11.44 -58.40 -11.17
CA ALA A 23 -12.31 -57.43 -11.82
C ALA A 23 -12.00 -56.11 -11.13
N VAL A 24 -10.94 -55.43 -11.59
CA VAL A 24 -10.86 -53.98 -11.46
C VAL A 24 -12.01 -53.48 -12.33
N GLY A 25 -13.22 -53.52 -11.76
CA GLY A 25 -14.33 -52.73 -12.25
C GLY A 25 -13.76 -51.35 -12.35
N SER A 26 -13.61 -50.89 -13.60
CA SER A 26 -12.98 -49.65 -14.02
C SER A 26 -12.90 -48.73 -12.84
N ALA A 27 -11.73 -48.69 -12.20
CA ALA A 27 -11.50 -47.78 -11.10
C ALA A 27 -11.87 -46.43 -11.69
N MET A 28 -13.05 -45.94 -11.35
CA MET A 28 -13.41 -44.56 -11.56
C MET A 28 -12.32 -43.90 -10.75
N ALA A 29 -11.28 -43.45 -11.46
CA ALA A 29 -10.35 -42.52 -10.88
C ALA A 29 -11.31 -41.50 -10.28
N TYR A 30 -11.34 -41.43 -8.94
CA TYR A 30 -11.70 -40.21 -8.30
C TYR A 30 -10.64 -39.27 -8.85
N PHE A 31 -10.92 -38.70 -10.03
CA PHE A 31 -10.49 -37.36 -10.32
C PHE A 31 -10.97 -36.67 -9.07
N THR A 32 -10.03 -36.47 -8.15
CA THR A 32 -10.12 -35.38 -7.21
C THR A 32 -10.49 -34.26 -8.13
N THR A 33 -11.77 -33.88 -8.13
CA THR A 33 -12.16 -32.70 -8.85
C THR A 33 -11.29 -31.67 -8.15
N TYR A 34 -10.25 -31.21 -8.83
CA TYR A 34 -9.62 -29.98 -8.45
C TYR A 34 -10.76 -29.00 -8.69
N SER A 35 -11.55 -28.75 -7.65
CA SER A 35 -12.33 -27.54 -7.60
C SER A 35 -11.30 -26.44 -7.52
N THR A 36 -10.77 -26.05 -8.69
CA THR A 36 -10.15 -24.74 -8.82
C THR A 36 -11.31 -23.76 -8.64
N ALA A 37 -11.58 -23.41 -7.39
CA ALA A 37 -12.40 -22.27 -7.07
C ALA A 37 -11.60 -21.04 -7.50
N GLY A 38 -11.69 -20.72 -8.79
CA GLY A 38 -11.21 -19.46 -9.34
C GLY A 38 -12.14 -18.36 -8.88
N GLY A 39 -11.72 -17.62 -7.88
CA GLY A 39 -12.39 -16.42 -7.39
C GLY A 39 -11.33 -15.46 -6.88
N GLY A 40 -11.04 -14.41 -7.65
CA GLY A 40 -10.28 -13.28 -7.15
C GLY A 40 -11.22 -12.39 -6.34
N VAL A 41 -10.96 -12.22 -5.06
CA VAL A 41 -11.55 -11.12 -4.29
C VAL A 41 -10.60 -9.95 -4.41
N LYS A 42 -11.09 -8.81 -4.92
CA LYS A 42 -10.34 -7.56 -4.84
C LYS A 42 -10.28 -7.17 -3.37
N MET A 43 -9.15 -7.42 -2.72
CA MET A 43 -8.90 -6.89 -1.38
C MET A 43 -8.63 -5.39 -1.54
N ASN A 44 -9.56 -4.57 -1.05
CA ASN A 44 -9.26 -3.17 -0.82
C ASN A 44 -8.42 -3.11 0.45
N MET A 45 -7.11 -2.98 0.28
CA MET A 45 -6.16 -2.83 1.38
C MET A 45 -6.24 -1.45 2.03
N GLY A 46 -7.23 -0.62 1.65
CA GLY A 46 -7.36 0.80 1.95
C GLY A 46 -6.16 1.60 1.44
N PHE A 47 -6.32 2.92 1.35
CA PHE A 47 -5.24 3.80 0.94
C PHE A 47 -5.12 4.95 1.93
N THR A 48 -3.90 5.43 2.13
CA THR A 48 -3.69 6.74 2.73
C THR A 48 -4.10 7.78 1.70
N GLU A 49 -5.11 8.59 2.03
CA GLU A 49 -5.60 9.67 1.17
C GLU A 49 -5.64 10.94 2.01
N THR A 50 -5.03 12.00 1.49
CA THR A 50 -4.93 13.28 2.20
C THR A 50 -5.40 14.44 1.34
N ILE A 51 -6.11 15.37 1.96
CA ILE A 51 -6.62 16.59 1.33
C ILE A 51 -5.99 17.80 2.04
N PRO A 52 -5.35 18.71 1.29
CA PRO A 52 -4.90 19.98 1.84
C PRO A 52 -6.10 20.93 1.96
N ASN A 53 -6.25 21.56 3.12
CA ASN A 53 -7.15 22.66 3.34
C ASN A 53 -6.34 23.95 3.39
N GLU A 54 -6.65 24.88 2.51
CA GLU A 54 -5.90 26.11 2.32
C GLU A 54 -6.81 27.33 2.52
N THR A 55 -6.39 28.24 3.40
CA THR A 55 -7.05 29.54 3.57
C THR A 55 -6.04 30.67 3.44
N VAL A 56 -6.46 31.81 2.88
CA VAL A 56 -5.56 32.95 2.67
C VAL A 56 -6.11 34.16 3.41
N ASP A 57 -5.26 34.81 4.20
CA ASP A 57 -5.55 36.06 4.88
C ASP A 57 -4.37 37.04 4.82
N GLN A 58 -4.39 38.08 5.67
CA GLN A 58 -3.33 39.11 5.75
C GLN A 58 -1.95 38.59 6.18
N ASN A 59 -1.91 37.45 6.88
CA ASN A 59 -0.71 36.83 7.43
C ASN A 59 -0.11 35.77 6.53
N GLY A 60 -0.76 35.43 5.41
CA GLY A 60 -0.25 34.46 4.44
C GLY A 60 -1.29 33.43 4.02
N LYS A 61 -0.79 32.32 3.49
CA LYS A 61 -1.59 31.13 3.18
C LYS A 61 -1.40 30.11 4.31
N HIS A 62 -2.49 29.77 4.96
CA HIS A 62 -2.55 28.79 6.04
C HIS A 62 -2.91 27.43 5.44
N VAL A 63 -2.12 26.41 5.77
CA VAL A 63 -2.28 25.05 5.26
C VAL A 63 -2.46 24.08 6.42
N THR A 64 -3.50 23.26 6.35
CA THR A 64 -3.70 22.09 7.21
C THR A 64 -3.98 20.88 6.33
N ILE A 65 -3.61 19.68 6.77
CA ILE A 65 -3.82 18.45 5.99
C ILE A 65 -4.81 17.55 6.70
N SER A 66 -5.86 17.13 6.00
CA SER A 66 -6.82 16.13 6.48
C SER A 66 -6.48 14.76 5.91
N ASN A 67 -6.31 13.77 6.77
CA ASN A 67 -6.26 12.36 6.37
C ASN A 67 -7.68 11.82 6.29
N ILE A 68 -8.15 11.59 5.08
CA ILE A 68 -9.47 11.00 4.78
C ILE A 68 -9.38 9.52 4.39
N GLY A 69 -8.16 8.97 4.39
CA GLY A 69 -7.90 7.56 4.13
C GLY A 69 -8.22 6.66 5.31
N ASP A 70 -7.96 5.37 5.11
CA ASP A 70 -8.28 4.32 6.08
C ASP A 70 -7.16 4.08 7.12
N TYR A 71 -5.97 4.62 6.89
CA TYR A 71 -4.78 4.39 7.72
C TYR A 71 -4.12 5.69 8.17
N ASP A 72 -3.48 5.61 9.33
CA ASP A 72 -2.58 6.63 9.83
C ASP A 72 -1.41 6.83 8.85
N CYS A 73 -0.97 8.06 8.67
CA CYS A 73 0.08 8.40 7.72
C CYS A 73 0.98 9.53 8.23
N PHE A 74 2.19 9.60 7.69
CA PHE A 74 2.99 10.82 7.74
C PHE A 74 2.64 11.71 6.55
N VAL A 75 2.70 13.02 6.74
CA VAL A 75 2.40 13.99 5.68
C VAL A 75 3.53 15.01 5.55
N ARG A 76 3.81 15.42 4.31
CA ARG A 76 4.73 16.52 4.02
C ARG A 76 4.15 17.41 2.94
N VAL A 77 4.56 18.67 2.97
CA VAL A 77 4.05 19.71 2.09
C VAL A 77 5.21 20.47 1.47
N THR A 78 5.08 20.83 0.21
CA THR A 78 5.94 21.83 -0.43
C THR A 78 5.06 22.79 -1.24
N ALA A 79 5.48 24.04 -1.36
CA ALA A 79 4.74 25.05 -2.11
C ALA A 79 5.61 25.75 -3.14
N PHE A 80 4.99 26.09 -4.28
CA PHE A 80 5.61 26.72 -5.41
C PHE A 80 4.90 28.03 -5.76
N ALA A 81 5.69 29.07 -5.99
CA ALA A 81 5.21 30.39 -6.38
C ALA A 81 6.26 31.11 -7.23
N PRO A 82 5.87 32.14 -8.03
CA PRO A 82 6.83 32.99 -8.75
C PRO A 82 7.58 33.97 -7.83
N VAL A 83 7.42 33.85 -6.52
CA VAL A 83 8.07 34.67 -5.49
C VAL A 83 8.69 33.79 -4.43
N THR A 84 9.63 34.34 -3.66
CA THR A 84 10.18 33.65 -2.49
C THR A 84 9.10 33.46 -1.44
N LEU A 85 8.92 32.21 -1.01
CA LEU A 85 8.04 31.82 0.08
C LEU A 85 8.84 31.67 1.38
N THR A 86 8.21 31.95 2.51
CA THR A 86 8.77 31.75 3.84
C THR A 86 7.76 31.00 4.68
N TYR A 87 8.18 29.88 5.22
CA TYR A 87 7.34 28.98 6.02
C TYR A 87 7.52 29.31 7.49
N ASN A 88 6.40 29.46 8.18
CA ASN A 88 6.33 29.76 9.60
C ASN A 88 5.49 28.69 10.30
N THR A 89 5.97 28.26 11.46
CA THR A 89 5.34 27.23 12.28
C THR A 89 5.05 27.84 13.65
N PRO A 90 4.05 28.71 13.76
CA PRO A 90 3.83 29.51 14.97
C PRO A 90 3.63 28.64 16.23
N ASP A 91 2.98 27.49 16.05
CA ASP A 91 2.66 26.54 17.12
C ASP A 91 3.56 25.28 17.10
N GLY A 92 4.61 25.27 16.27
CA GLY A 92 5.44 24.08 16.01
C GLY A 92 4.73 23.02 15.18
N GLY A 93 5.15 21.76 15.30
CA GLY A 93 4.53 20.60 14.65
C GLY A 93 4.95 20.36 13.21
N TRP A 94 5.81 21.22 12.64
CA TRP A 94 6.35 21.02 11.30
C TRP A 94 7.85 21.28 11.27
N THR A 95 8.58 20.40 10.60
CA THR A 95 10.03 20.48 10.45
C THR A 95 10.42 20.52 8.96
N GLU A 96 11.33 21.42 8.63
CA GLU A 96 11.92 21.47 7.29
C GLU A 96 12.84 20.26 7.07
N MET A 97 12.58 19.54 5.99
CA MET A 97 13.41 18.48 5.46
C MET A 97 13.91 18.89 4.07
N VAL A 98 15.21 19.15 3.97
CA VAL A 98 15.86 19.50 2.72
C VAL A 98 16.15 18.23 1.94
N ASP A 99 15.77 18.19 0.66
CA ASP A 99 16.15 17.07 -0.21
C ASP A 99 17.67 17.09 -0.44
N GLU A 100 18.36 16.02 -0.07
CA GLU A 100 19.82 15.92 -0.25
C GLU A 100 20.22 15.93 -1.73
N ASN A 101 19.31 15.51 -2.62
CA ASN A 101 19.55 15.43 -4.07
C ASN A 101 19.19 16.74 -4.78
N ASP A 102 18.23 17.51 -4.27
CA ASP A 102 17.84 18.82 -4.82
C ASP A 102 17.65 19.86 -3.72
N LYS A 103 18.71 20.63 -3.46
CA LYS A 103 18.72 21.70 -2.45
C LYS A 103 17.77 22.86 -2.75
N ASN A 104 17.14 22.89 -3.93
CA ASN A 104 16.15 23.90 -4.28
C ASN A 104 14.74 23.49 -3.85
N VAL A 105 14.55 22.25 -3.39
CA VAL A 105 13.26 21.73 -2.93
C VAL A 105 13.38 21.35 -1.46
N SER A 106 12.71 22.12 -0.61
CA SER A 106 12.48 21.77 0.78
C SER A 106 11.06 21.24 0.94
N TYR A 107 10.91 20.20 1.76
CA TYR A 107 9.62 19.71 2.22
C TYR A 107 9.44 20.12 3.68
N TRP A 108 8.20 20.44 4.05
CA TRP A 108 7.80 20.65 5.44
C TRP A 108 7.03 19.42 5.90
N CYS A 109 7.65 18.63 6.76
CA CYS A 109 7.08 17.40 7.28
C CYS A 109 6.31 17.70 8.57
N TYR A 110 5.11 17.16 8.70
CA TYR A 110 4.40 17.19 9.98
C TYR A 110 5.12 16.25 10.95
N ASP A 111 5.36 16.72 12.17
CA ASP A 111 6.22 16.03 13.15
C ASP A 111 5.56 14.75 13.67
N ASP A 112 4.24 14.74 13.79
CA ASP A 112 3.46 13.64 14.34
C ASP A 112 2.85 12.73 13.26
N VAL A 113 2.50 11.51 13.66
CA VAL A 113 1.64 10.64 12.84
C VAL A 113 0.25 11.26 12.75
N LEU A 114 -0.25 11.45 11.52
CA LEU A 114 -1.60 11.96 11.28
C LEU A 114 -2.61 10.81 11.22
N PRO A 115 -3.50 10.64 12.21
CA PRO A 115 -4.39 9.50 12.26
C PRO A 115 -5.48 9.56 11.18
N ALA A 116 -6.01 8.39 10.80
CA ALA A 116 -7.14 8.30 9.88
C ALA A 116 -8.35 9.13 10.36
N GLY A 117 -8.94 9.91 9.46
CA GLY A 117 -10.07 10.80 9.75
C GLY A 117 -9.73 12.05 10.56
N LYS A 118 -8.45 12.36 10.76
CA LYS A 118 -7.99 13.56 11.49
C LYS A 118 -7.41 14.61 10.56
N THR A 119 -7.32 15.82 11.09
CA THR A 119 -6.61 16.95 10.47
C THR A 119 -5.44 17.32 11.36
N THR A 120 -4.34 17.76 10.75
CA THR A 120 -3.18 18.31 11.48
C THR A 120 -3.63 19.37 12.47
N GLU A 121 -3.24 19.23 13.73
CA GLU A 121 -3.64 20.18 14.78
C GLU A 121 -2.94 21.52 14.64
N GLN A 122 -1.66 21.49 14.23
CA GLN A 122 -0.86 22.67 13.97
C GLN A 122 -0.89 23.01 12.49
N GLU A 123 -1.11 24.29 12.18
CA GLU A 123 -1.08 24.79 10.81
C GLU A 123 0.34 25.11 10.34
N LEU A 124 0.58 24.93 9.05
CA LEU A 124 1.76 25.45 8.37
C LEU A 124 1.38 26.78 7.71
N ASN A 125 2.01 27.88 8.14
CA ASN A 125 1.75 29.19 7.56
C ASN A 125 2.82 29.54 6.51
N ILE A 126 2.38 29.72 5.27
CA ILE A 126 3.21 30.08 4.12
C ILE A 126 3.03 31.56 3.83
N THR A 127 4.09 32.31 4.12
CA THR A 127 4.14 33.76 3.97
C THR A 127 4.94 34.17 2.75
N TYR A 128 4.64 35.34 2.21
CA TYR A 128 5.28 35.85 1.00
C TYR A 128 5.27 37.37 0.98
N LYS A 129 6.22 37.96 0.26
CA LYS A 129 6.22 39.39 -0.04
C LYS A 129 5.67 39.61 -1.45
N PHE A 130 4.56 40.32 -1.58
CA PHE A 130 4.01 40.66 -2.90
C PHE A 130 5.00 41.59 -3.64
N PRO A 131 5.27 41.36 -4.95
CA PRO A 131 6.19 42.20 -5.71
C PRO A 131 5.75 43.66 -5.77
N GLU A 132 6.69 44.58 -5.59
CA GLU A 132 6.47 46.03 -5.70
C GLU A 132 7.00 46.56 -7.03
N GLY A 133 6.42 47.64 -7.56
CA GLY A 133 6.87 48.30 -8.79
C GLY A 133 5.81 48.37 -9.89
N ASN A 134 6.15 49.05 -10.99
CA ASN A 134 5.23 49.26 -12.11
C ASN A 134 4.95 48.00 -12.93
N ASP A 135 5.89 47.05 -12.95
CA ASP A 135 5.78 45.78 -13.69
C ASP A 135 5.28 44.62 -12.80
N LYS A 136 4.72 44.92 -11.63
CA LYS A 136 4.22 43.88 -10.72
C LYS A 136 3.01 43.15 -11.33
N PRO A 137 2.85 41.84 -11.08
CA PRO A 137 1.63 41.15 -11.46
C PRO A 137 0.42 41.71 -10.67
N GLU A 138 -0.77 41.61 -11.25
CA GLU A 138 -2.02 41.89 -10.52
C GLU A 138 -2.32 40.77 -9.52
N GLU A 139 -2.05 39.53 -9.91
CA GLU A 139 -2.23 38.32 -9.11
C GLU A 139 -1.20 37.25 -9.49
N PHE A 140 -0.97 36.30 -8.58
CA PHE A 140 -0.22 35.08 -8.87
C PHE A 140 -0.72 33.92 -8.00
N ASN A 141 -0.41 32.70 -8.41
CA ASN A 141 -0.78 31.49 -7.69
C ASN A 141 0.36 31.01 -6.78
N ILE A 142 -0.03 30.51 -5.61
CA ILE A 142 0.82 29.71 -4.73
C ILE A 142 0.21 28.30 -4.75
N VAL A 143 0.92 27.36 -5.35
CA VAL A 143 0.49 25.97 -5.47
C VAL A 143 1.09 25.18 -4.33
N VAL A 144 0.24 24.53 -3.53
CA VAL A 144 0.66 23.64 -2.45
C VAL A 144 0.55 22.20 -2.95
N ILE A 145 1.62 21.43 -2.79
CA ILE A 145 1.67 20.01 -3.11
C ILE A 145 1.86 19.27 -1.80
N GLN A 146 0.92 18.38 -1.49
CA GLN A 146 0.98 17.49 -0.34
C GLN A 146 1.31 16.07 -0.77
N GLU A 147 2.08 15.38 0.06
CA GLU A 147 2.36 13.96 -0.08
C GLU A 147 2.12 13.26 1.26
N CYS A 148 1.75 11.99 1.20
CA CYS A 148 1.63 11.15 2.38
C CYS A 148 2.30 9.79 2.16
N THR A 149 2.79 9.21 3.25
CA THR A 149 3.34 7.85 3.27
C THR A 149 2.76 7.08 4.46
N PRO A 150 2.48 5.78 4.34
CA PRO A 150 2.00 4.97 5.46
C PRO A 150 2.99 4.98 6.63
N VAL A 151 2.47 4.75 7.83
CA VAL A 151 3.30 4.59 9.03
C VAL A 151 3.95 3.22 9.03
N LEU A 152 5.28 3.20 9.08
CA LEU A 152 6.09 2.00 9.30
C LEU A 152 6.69 2.05 10.71
N TYR A 153 7.09 0.89 11.23
CA TYR A 153 7.67 0.77 12.57
C TYR A 153 9.05 0.13 12.50
N ASP A 154 10.00 0.70 13.23
CA ASP A 154 11.34 0.12 13.38
C ASP A 154 11.32 -1.10 14.34
N GLU A 155 12.49 -1.71 14.58
CA GLU A 155 12.63 -2.88 15.46
C GLU A 155 12.24 -2.59 16.92
N ASP A 156 12.34 -1.32 17.35
CA ASP A 156 11.99 -0.86 18.69
C ASP A 156 10.51 -0.46 18.80
N GLY A 157 9.77 -0.48 17.68
CA GLY A 157 8.36 -0.12 17.61
C GLY A 157 8.10 1.38 17.49
N ASN A 158 9.10 2.19 17.13
CA ASN A 158 8.91 3.61 16.87
C ASN A 158 8.39 3.83 15.44
N PRO A 159 7.40 4.71 15.25
CA PRO A 159 6.90 5.05 13.93
C PRO A 159 7.92 5.89 13.16
N TYR A 160 8.09 5.62 11.86
CA TYR A 160 8.93 6.40 10.98
C TYR A 160 8.33 6.55 9.57
N ALA A 161 8.72 7.61 8.88
CA ALA A 161 8.31 7.89 7.50
C ALA A 161 9.35 7.36 6.51
N ASP A 162 8.91 6.51 5.58
CA ASP A 162 9.70 6.13 4.39
C ASP A 162 9.07 6.76 3.14
N TRP A 163 9.64 7.87 2.70
CA TRP A 163 9.16 8.63 1.53
C TRP A 163 9.48 7.96 0.19
N ASN A 164 10.34 6.94 0.18
CA ASN A 164 10.68 6.16 -1.00
C ASN A 164 9.98 4.79 -1.00
N HIS A 165 9.07 4.57 -0.04
CA HIS A 165 8.37 3.30 0.07
C HIS A 165 7.47 3.06 -1.13
N VAL A 166 7.77 2.01 -1.89
CA VAL A 166 6.94 1.59 -3.02
C VAL A 166 6.04 0.45 -2.54
N ILE A 167 4.72 0.73 -2.49
CA ILE A 167 3.72 -0.31 -2.26
C ILE A 167 3.67 -1.19 -3.51
N LYS A 168 4.20 -2.41 -3.41
CA LYS A 168 4.12 -3.40 -4.48
C LYS A 168 2.85 -4.22 -4.29
N ASP A 169 1.99 -4.22 -5.31
CA ASP A 169 0.92 -5.21 -5.40
C ASP A 169 1.56 -6.54 -5.84
N ASP A 170 1.62 -7.51 -4.92
CA ASP A 170 2.17 -8.84 -5.19
C ASP A 170 1.16 -9.75 -5.92
N SER A 171 0.18 -9.17 -6.64
CA SER A 171 -0.82 -9.89 -7.45
C SER A 171 -0.24 -10.47 -8.75
N THR A 172 0.96 -11.06 -8.71
CA THR A 172 1.37 -12.00 -9.76
C THR A 172 0.72 -13.36 -9.50
N GLN A 173 -0.59 -13.47 -9.75
CA GLN A 173 -1.13 -14.77 -10.14
C GLN A 173 -0.61 -15.08 -11.54
N THR A 174 0.53 -15.77 -11.59
CA THR A 174 0.94 -16.49 -12.80
C THR A 174 -0.21 -17.38 -13.21
N THR A 175 -0.82 -17.05 -14.34
CA THR A 175 -1.82 -17.89 -14.99
C THR A 175 -1.03 -18.94 -15.77
N GLU A 176 -0.92 -20.15 -15.22
CA GLU A 176 -0.57 -21.36 -15.97
C GLU A 176 -1.76 -22.32 -16.01
#